data_AF-A0A428JA36-F1
#
_entry.id   AF-A0A428JA36-F1
#
_cell.length_a   1.000
_cell.length_b   1.000
_cell.length_c   1.000
_cell.angle_alpha   90.00
_cell.angle_beta   90.00
_cell.angle_gamma   90.00
#
_symmetry.space_group_name_H-M   'P 1'
#
loop_
_entity.id
_entity.type
_entity.pdbx_description
1 polymer ?
#
loop_
_entity_poly.entity_id
_entity_poly.type
_entity_poly.pdbx_seq_one_letter_code
_entity_poly.pdbx_strand_id
1 'polypeptide(L)'
;MKKYVENAIIIMLLLRLQTMLWRYFLNMVNKISDLLKSRFDTFLLLFILFQPLLDLFTSLSIFLLKQDLTLGILIRFAIMLLGLLYLLTVDDKKTKLQVLSYLGILFVFFAISLANNFLVKEPMSIFAEGKNIAKLVYMTILLFSYYYAFRALRKKAANWDIKLQNYITYSMIVIGAVMIIASLTGTGIKSYESIKKGHQGWFFAGNELGAIMAICLPVVVYYALRNTKSWKTSYYWIPVVMIMFSLLALGTKVGWGAIAIVLAVSLGMSIIELFWKKQKHLKYSIVINAVLLAIFFSISQYTPVYFNTNVHLGWVGVDKEKIEENEVAIDDISEEGMTNIMLSGREKFLAMHKEYYAEAPTSQKLLGMGYAGNYEEEAKVVERDFHDLFYSFGSIGFVLFLLPYVVIALWLLVTFLRHFLELFNTKNILIGSGVVLALGIAYTAGHIFFAPAASIYLAIMIAYLMNNFAEAREI
;
A
#
# COMPACT_ATOMS: atom_id res chain seq x y z
N MET A 1 -20.61 60.33 30.11
CA MET A 1 -21.70 59.76 29.27
C MET A 1 -21.23 59.38 27.87
N LYS A 2 -20.61 60.27 27.09
CA LYS A 2 -20.17 60.03 25.70
C LYS A 2 -19.24 58.81 25.51
N LYS A 3 -18.20 58.67 26.36
CA LYS A 3 -17.25 57.53 26.35
C LYS A 3 -17.90 56.17 26.65
N TYR A 4 -18.96 56.14 27.46
CA TYR A 4 -19.71 54.91 27.76
C TYR A 4 -20.60 54.50 26.59
N VAL A 5 -21.18 55.47 25.88
CA VAL A 5 -21.96 55.23 24.65
C VAL A 5 -21.05 54.76 23.51
N GLU A 6 -19.88 55.38 23.35
CA GLU A 6 -18.86 54.95 22.38
C GLU A 6 -18.37 53.52 22.64
N ASN A 7 -18.06 53.18 23.89
CA ASN A 7 -17.67 51.81 24.27
C ASN A 7 -18.80 50.79 24.04
N ALA A 8 -20.05 51.15 24.34
CA ALA A 8 -21.20 50.28 24.09
C ALA A 8 -21.43 50.03 22.59
N ILE A 9 -21.21 51.05 21.74
CA ILE A 9 -21.28 50.93 20.28
C ILE A 9 -20.15 50.01 19.76
N ILE A 10 -18.92 50.18 20.26
CA ILE A 10 -17.78 49.32 19.89
C ILE A 10 -18.05 47.86 20.27
N ILE A 11 -18.54 47.60 21.48
CA ILE A 11 -18.89 46.24 21.93
C ILE A 11 -19.99 45.63 21.06
N MET A 12 -21.05 46.39 20.72
CA MET A 12 -22.09 45.92 19.80
C MET A 12 -21.54 45.62 18.40
N LEU A 13 -20.63 46.44 17.88
CA LEU A 13 -19.97 46.20 16.59
C LEU A 13 -19.10 44.95 16.62
N LEU A 14 -18.35 44.71 17.69
CA LEU A 14 -17.53 43.50 17.88
C LEU A 14 -18.39 42.24 17.97
N LEU A 15 -19.49 42.27 18.72
CA LEU A 15 -20.44 41.14 18.80
C LEU A 15 -21.11 40.88 17.44
N ARG A 16 -21.45 41.93 16.70
CA ARG A 16 -22.01 41.81 15.34
C ARG A 16 -20.99 41.27 14.34
N LEU A 17 -19.73 41.67 14.45
CA LEU A 17 -18.63 41.13 13.65
C LEU A 17 -18.38 39.65 13.99
N GLN A 18 -18.34 39.29 15.28
CA GLN A 18 -18.16 37.91 15.73
C GLN A 18 -19.29 37.00 15.22
N THR A 19 -20.55 37.43 15.36
CA THR A 19 -21.70 36.66 14.85
C THR A 19 -21.72 36.57 13.32
N MET A 20 -21.29 37.62 12.61
CA MET A 20 -21.12 37.60 11.16
C MET A 20 -20.02 36.61 10.74
N LEU A 21 -18.83 36.69 11.34
CA LEU A 21 -17.72 35.77 11.11
C LEU A 21 -18.12 34.32 11.42
N TRP A 22 -18.85 34.09 12.50
CA TRP A 22 -19.38 32.77 12.86
C TRP A 22 -20.36 32.23 11.81
N ARG A 23 -21.26 33.08 11.28
CA ARG A 23 -22.17 32.69 10.18
C ARG A 23 -21.41 32.37 8.89
N TYR A 24 -20.41 33.18 8.53
CA TYR A 24 -19.56 32.89 7.37
C TYR A 24 -18.80 31.58 7.54
N PHE A 25 -18.25 31.34 8.72
CA PHE A 25 -17.58 30.09 9.07
C PHE A 25 -18.53 28.89 8.96
N LEU A 26 -19.73 28.95 9.56
CA LEU A 26 -20.73 27.88 9.45
C LEU A 26 -21.16 27.63 7.99
N ASN A 27 -21.40 28.69 7.22
CA ASN A 27 -21.73 28.55 5.80
C ASN A 27 -20.60 27.90 4.99
N MET A 28 -19.35 28.25 5.29
CA MET A 28 -18.18 27.64 4.67
C MET A 28 -18.05 26.16 5.06
N VAL A 29 -18.21 25.81 6.34
CA VAL A 29 -18.20 24.42 6.83
C VAL A 29 -19.31 23.60 6.17
N ASN A 30 -20.52 24.14 6.06
CA ASN A 30 -21.63 23.46 5.38
C ASN A 30 -21.32 23.22 3.90
N LYS A 31 -20.81 24.22 3.17
CA LYS A 31 -20.39 24.06 1.76
C LYS A 31 -19.31 23.00 1.59
N ILE A 32 -18.31 22.97 2.48
CA ILE A 32 -17.24 21.95 2.45
C ILE A 32 -17.83 20.56 2.73
N SER A 33 -18.69 20.44 3.74
CA SER A 33 -19.39 19.19 4.06
C SER A 33 -20.22 18.68 2.88
N ASP A 34 -20.97 19.56 2.22
CA ASP A 34 -21.78 19.21 1.04
C ASP A 34 -20.91 18.76 -0.14
N LEU A 35 -19.78 19.44 -0.38
CA LEU A 35 -18.83 19.05 -1.41
C LEU A 35 -18.18 17.70 -1.11
N LEU A 36 -17.75 17.47 0.14
CA LEU A 36 -17.21 16.19 0.58
C LEU A 36 -18.25 15.08 0.40
N LYS A 37 -19.49 15.29 0.85
CA LYS A 37 -20.56 14.29 0.76
C LYS A 37 -20.95 13.97 -0.69
N SER A 38 -21.00 14.98 -1.56
CA SER A 38 -21.53 14.82 -2.92
C SER A 38 -20.50 14.34 -3.94
N ARG A 39 -19.22 14.72 -3.80
CA ARG A 39 -18.18 14.55 -4.83
C ARG A 39 -16.96 13.75 -4.38
N PHE A 40 -16.69 13.62 -3.07
CA PHE A 40 -15.41 13.06 -2.61
C PHE A 40 -15.24 11.58 -2.94
N ASP A 41 -16.33 10.82 -2.98
CA ASP A 41 -16.34 9.41 -3.40
C ASP A 41 -15.84 9.24 -4.86
N THR A 42 -16.31 10.10 -5.75
CA THR A 42 -15.86 10.14 -7.16
C THR A 42 -14.42 10.66 -7.26
N PHE A 43 -14.06 11.64 -6.44
CA PHE A 43 -12.69 12.16 -6.37
C PHE A 43 -11.69 11.08 -5.93
N LEU A 44 -11.99 10.31 -4.88
CA LEU A 44 -11.13 9.19 -4.44
C LEU A 44 -10.96 8.15 -5.53
N LEU A 45 -12.02 7.85 -6.30
CA LEU A 45 -11.93 6.96 -7.45
C LEU A 45 -10.96 7.51 -8.51
N LEU A 46 -11.05 8.80 -8.85
CA LEU A 46 -10.11 9.46 -9.79
C LEU A 46 -8.69 9.56 -9.22
N PHE A 47 -8.53 9.70 -7.91
CA PHE A 47 -7.22 9.81 -7.24
C PHE A 47 -6.35 8.58 -7.45
N ILE A 48 -6.95 7.41 -7.70
CA ILE A 48 -6.25 6.17 -8.09
C ILE A 48 -5.50 6.37 -9.41
N LEU A 49 -6.15 7.01 -10.39
CA LEU A 49 -5.56 7.29 -11.71
C LEU A 49 -4.33 8.20 -11.61
N PHE A 50 -4.35 9.13 -10.66
CA PHE A 50 -3.29 10.12 -10.47
C PHE A 50 -2.10 9.61 -9.63
N GLN A 51 -2.23 8.47 -8.92
CA GLN A 51 -1.13 7.91 -8.09
C GLN A 51 0.23 7.84 -8.81
N PRO A 52 0.35 7.23 -10.01
CA PRO A 52 1.66 7.12 -10.66
C PRO A 52 2.25 8.48 -11.04
N LEU A 53 1.42 9.49 -11.33
CA LEU A 53 1.90 10.85 -11.59
C LEU A 53 2.46 11.50 -10.32
N LEU A 54 1.84 11.26 -9.17
CA LEU A 54 2.36 11.72 -7.87
C LEU A 54 3.69 11.06 -7.52
N ASP A 55 3.87 9.78 -7.86
CA ASP A 55 5.14 9.08 -7.66
C ASP A 55 6.26 9.62 -8.57
N LEU A 56 5.93 9.99 -9.81
CA LEU A 56 6.86 10.69 -10.70
C LEU A 56 7.22 12.08 -10.19
N PHE A 57 6.25 12.86 -9.71
CA PHE A 57 6.53 14.16 -9.12
C PHE A 57 7.39 14.04 -7.86
N THR A 58 7.17 12.99 -7.06
CA THR A 58 8.03 12.69 -5.91
C THR A 58 9.47 12.46 -6.35
N SER A 59 9.67 11.62 -7.37
CA SER A 59 10.99 11.35 -7.94
C SER A 59 11.65 12.61 -8.51
N LEU A 60 10.89 13.43 -9.24
CA LEU A 60 11.35 14.70 -9.79
C LEU A 60 11.79 15.67 -8.69
N SER A 61 11.01 15.80 -7.61
CA SER A 61 11.38 16.64 -6.46
C SER A 61 12.68 16.17 -5.79
N ILE A 62 12.89 14.87 -5.66
CA ILE A 62 14.09 14.34 -4.98
C ILE A 62 15.31 14.47 -5.88
N PHE A 63 15.24 13.99 -7.12
CA PHE A 63 16.42 13.95 -7.99
C PHE A 63 16.76 15.28 -8.65
N LEU A 64 15.76 16.06 -9.08
CA LEU A 64 16.01 17.33 -9.77
C LEU A 64 16.02 18.52 -8.81
N LEU A 65 15.08 18.59 -7.87
CA LEU A 65 14.97 19.73 -6.95
C LEU A 65 15.79 19.55 -5.66
N LYS A 66 16.30 18.34 -5.38
CA LYS A 66 17.05 17.99 -4.15
C LYS A 66 16.30 18.37 -2.88
N GLN A 67 14.97 18.18 -2.87
CA GLN A 67 14.10 18.47 -1.73
C GLN A 67 13.52 17.19 -1.14
N ASP A 68 13.72 16.99 0.16
CA ASP A 68 13.22 15.82 0.90
C ASP A 68 11.71 15.87 1.15
N LEU A 69 11.14 17.07 1.30
CA LEU A 69 9.70 17.28 1.43
C LEU A 69 9.07 17.40 0.04
N THR A 70 8.61 16.27 -0.49
CA THR A 70 8.05 16.24 -1.85
C THR A 70 6.58 16.66 -1.90
N LEU A 71 6.17 17.18 -3.05
CA LEU A 71 4.76 17.49 -3.34
C LEU A 71 3.86 16.25 -3.18
N GLY A 72 4.35 15.06 -3.53
CA GLY A 72 3.60 13.81 -3.37
C GLY A 72 3.31 13.47 -1.91
N ILE A 73 4.26 13.70 -1.00
CA ILE A 73 4.07 13.52 0.45
C ILE A 73 3.01 14.51 0.96
N LEU A 74 3.11 15.78 0.58
CA LEU A 74 2.15 16.82 1.00
C LEU A 74 0.73 16.51 0.51
N ILE A 75 0.59 16.12 -0.76
CA ILE A 75 -0.71 15.73 -1.33
C ILE A 75 -1.28 14.52 -0.59
N ARG A 76 -0.48 13.49 -0.32
CA ARG A 76 -0.96 12.32 0.43
C ARG A 76 -1.45 12.70 1.83
N PHE A 77 -0.73 13.53 2.56
CA PHE A 77 -1.20 14.01 3.86
C PHE A 77 -2.48 14.84 3.76
N ALA A 78 -2.60 15.71 2.75
CA ALA A 78 -3.83 16.45 2.52
C ALA A 78 -5.02 15.52 2.24
N ILE A 79 -4.82 14.48 1.44
CA ILE A 79 -5.85 13.49 1.11
C ILE A 79 -6.24 12.66 2.32
N MET A 80 -5.29 12.32 3.19
CA MET A 80 -5.58 11.68 4.47
C MET A 80 -6.47 12.56 5.36
N LEU A 81 -6.15 13.85 5.49
CA LEU A 81 -6.98 14.80 6.24
C LEU A 81 -8.37 14.95 5.63
N LEU A 82 -8.47 15.09 4.30
CA LEU A 82 -9.76 15.12 3.60
C LEU A 82 -10.54 13.81 3.79
N GLY A 83 -9.85 12.67 3.80
CA GLY A 83 -10.43 11.36 4.10
C GLY A 83 -11.02 11.29 5.49
N LEU A 84 -10.31 11.81 6.49
CA LEU A 84 -10.81 11.92 7.87
C LEU A 84 -12.04 12.83 7.95
N LEU A 85 -12.01 14.00 7.31
CA LEU A 85 -13.16 14.91 7.25
C LEU A 85 -14.36 14.27 6.54
N TYR A 86 -14.11 13.51 5.47
CA TYR A 86 -15.15 12.77 4.75
C TYR A 86 -15.85 11.74 5.65
N LEU A 87 -15.12 11.04 6.52
CA LEU A 87 -15.71 10.09 7.47
C LEU A 87 -16.74 10.75 8.41
N LEU A 88 -16.59 12.03 8.73
CA LEU A 88 -17.57 12.79 9.53
C LEU A 88 -18.92 12.95 8.82
N THR A 89 -18.90 12.99 7.47
CA THR A 89 -20.07 13.20 6.61
C THR A 89 -20.90 11.94 6.36
N VAL A 90 -20.43 10.78 6.80
CA VAL A 90 -21.12 9.49 6.63
C VAL A 90 -22.47 9.49 7.37
N ASP A 91 -23.52 9.07 6.66
CA ASP A 91 -24.91 9.05 7.18
C ASP A 91 -25.18 7.91 8.18
N ASP A 92 -24.46 6.78 8.06
CA ASP A 92 -24.57 5.63 8.95
C ASP A 92 -24.00 5.96 10.34
N LYS A 93 -24.86 6.48 11.24
CA LYS A 93 -24.45 6.99 12.56
C LYS A 93 -23.71 5.94 13.40
N LYS A 94 -24.17 4.69 13.39
CA LYS A 94 -23.60 3.61 14.23
C LYS A 94 -22.20 3.26 13.73
N THR A 95 -22.05 2.94 12.45
CA THR A 95 -20.77 2.53 11.89
C THR A 95 -19.79 3.72 11.83
N LYS A 96 -20.29 4.94 11.59
CA LYS A 96 -19.48 6.17 11.71
C LYS A 96 -18.90 6.33 13.11
N LEU A 97 -19.74 6.22 14.15
CA LEU A 97 -19.26 6.37 15.53
C LEU A 97 -18.20 5.32 15.87
N GLN A 98 -18.40 4.07 15.47
CA GLN A 98 -17.41 3.01 15.68
C GLN A 98 -16.05 3.33 15.04
N VAL A 99 -16.05 3.77 13.78
CA VAL A 99 -14.81 4.14 13.07
C VAL A 99 -14.13 5.35 13.72
N LEU A 100 -14.89 6.41 14.03
CA LEU A 100 -14.33 7.62 14.64
C LEU A 100 -13.83 7.38 16.07
N SER A 101 -14.55 6.58 16.87
CA SER A 101 -14.10 6.19 18.21
C SER A 101 -12.80 5.39 18.13
N TYR A 102 -12.71 4.43 17.21
CA TYR A 102 -11.47 3.67 16.99
C TYR A 102 -10.30 4.60 16.59
N LEU A 103 -10.51 5.50 15.61
CA LEU A 103 -9.47 6.45 15.20
C LEU A 103 -9.08 7.40 16.34
N GLY A 104 -10.03 7.81 17.19
CA GLY A 104 -9.76 8.60 18.39
C GLY A 104 -8.91 7.86 19.41
N ILE A 105 -9.22 6.59 19.70
CA ILE A 105 -8.42 5.73 20.58
C ILE A 105 -7.01 5.55 20.01
N LEU A 106 -6.90 5.31 18.70
CA LEU A 106 -5.61 5.17 18.01
C LEU A 106 -4.77 6.45 18.10
N PHE A 107 -5.39 7.63 17.93
CA PHE A 107 -4.70 8.91 18.06
C PHE A 107 -4.21 9.16 19.50
N VAL A 108 -5.06 8.91 20.50
CA VAL A 108 -4.69 9.01 21.91
C VAL A 108 -3.53 8.07 22.23
N PHE A 109 -3.58 6.83 21.74
CA PHE A 109 -2.49 5.87 21.92
C PHE A 109 -1.17 6.41 21.33
N PHE A 110 -1.15 6.90 20.09
CA PHE A 110 0.06 7.44 19.48
C PHE A 110 0.58 8.68 20.20
N ALA A 111 -0.30 9.53 20.73
CA ALA A 111 0.11 10.68 21.55
C ALA A 111 0.79 10.22 22.86
N ILE A 112 0.26 9.19 23.52
CA ILE A 112 0.86 8.60 24.73
C ILE A 112 2.20 7.93 24.40
N SER A 113 2.28 7.17 23.31
CA SER A 113 3.52 6.53 22.84
C SER A 113 4.61 7.57 22.52
N LEU A 114 4.26 8.65 21.83
CA LEU A 114 5.17 9.75 21.54
C LEU A 114 5.63 10.46 22.81
N ALA A 115 4.72 10.75 23.74
CA ALA A 115 5.06 11.35 25.03
C ALA A 115 5.97 10.46 25.87
N ASN A 116 5.74 9.14 25.87
CA ASN A 116 6.63 8.19 26.53
C ASN A 116 8.04 8.23 25.93
N ASN A 117 8.17 8.14 24.60
CA ASN A 117 9.47 8.18 23.94
C ASN A 117 10.19 9.51 24.13
N PHE A 118 9.47 10.62 24.22
CA PHE A 118 10.07 11.93 24.56
C PHE A 118 10.73 11.96 25.95
N LEU A 119 10.28 11.10 26.88
CA LEU A 119 10.82 11.02 28.24
C LEU A 119 11.95 10.00 28.41
N VAL A 120 11.96 8.93 27.60
CA VAL A 120 12.81 7.75 27.86
C VAL A 120 13.77 7.40 26.73
N LYS A 121 13.59 7.95 25.52
CA LYS A 121 14.41 7.62 24.35
C LYS A 121 15.40 8.74 24.06
N GLU A 122 16.68 8.40 24.02
CA GLU A 122 17.76 9.28 23.59
C GLU A 122 18.70 8.51 22.64
N PRO A 123 19.00 9.03 21.43
CA PRO A 123 18.39 10.19 20.76
C PRO A 123 16.97 9.93 20.22
N MET A 124 16.15 11.00 20.17
CA MET A 124 14.81 10.97 19.57
C MET A 124 14.63 12.11 18.55
N SER A 125 14.11 11.77 17.36
CA SER A 125 13.67 12.77 16.37
C SER A 125 12.14 12.85 16.31
N ILE A 126 11.57 13.91 16.90
CA ILE A 126 10.11 14.16 16.89
C ILE A 126 9.55 14.17 15.47
N PHE A 127 10.30 14.73 14.51
CA PHE A 127 9.88 14.75 13.11
C PHE A 127 9.83 13.35 12.49
N ALA A 128 10.84 12.51 12.75
CA ALA A 128 10.85 11.13 12.25
C ALA A 128 9.73 10.28 12.88
N GLU A 129 9.49 10.43 14.18
CA GLU A 129 8.41 9.78 14.91
C GLU A 129 7.03 10.19 14.36
N GLY A 130 6.80 11.49 14.20
CA GLY A 130 5.56 12.02 13.61
C GLY A 130 5.36 11.53 12.17
N LYS A 131 6.42 11.49 11.35
CA LYS A 131 6.39 10.94 9.99
C LYS A 131 6.03 9.44 10.01
N ASN A 132 6.59 8.67 10.93
CA ASN A 132 6.33 7.23 11.06
C ASN A 132 4.86 6.96 11.45
N ILE A 133 4.36 7.66 12.46
CA ILE A 133 2.95 7.59 12.89
C ILE A 133 2.02 7.96 11.73
N ALA A 134 2.31 9.08 11.05
CA ALA A 134 1.44 9.58 10.00
C ALA A 134 1.41 8.64 8.78
N LYS A 135 2.55 8.00 8.43
CA LYS A 135 2.61 6.94 7.42
C LYS A 135 1.73 5.73 7.79
N LEU A 136 1.76 5.30 9.05
CA LEU A 136 0.97 4.17 9.51
C LEU A 136 -0.54 4.48 9.52
N VAL A 137 -0.92 5.63 10.09
CA VAL A 137 -2.32 6.09 10.17
C VAL A 137 -2.93 6.33 8.80
N TYR A 138 -2.13 6.73 7.82
CA TYR A 138 -2.56 6.95 6.44
C TYR A 138 -3.34 5.74 5.89
N MET A 139 -2.81 4.53 6.04
CA MET A 139 -3.46 3.30 5.55
C MET A 139 -4.85 3.10 6.17
N THR A 140 -4.97 3.30 7.49
CA THR A 140 -6.21 3.08 8.23
C THR A 140 -7.29 4.07 7.86
N ILE A 141 -6.94 5.36 7.77
CA ILE A 141 -7.90 6.40 7.36
C ILE A 141 -8.37 6.14 5.93
N LEU A 142 -7.43 5.87 5.00
CA LEU A 142 -7.78 5.63 3.60
C LEU A 142 -8.61 4.36 3.43
N LEU A 143 -8.37 3.28 4.19
CA LEU A 143 -9.21 2.08 4.17
C LEU A 143 -10.67 2.42 4.47
N PHE A 144 -10.94 3.11 5.57
CA PHE A 144 -12.31 3.46 5.92
C PHE A 144 -12.91 4.47 4.92
N SER A 145 -12.14 5.46 4.46
CA SER A 145 -12.59 6.41 3.45
C SER A 145 -12.98 5.71 2.14
N TYR A 146 -12.16 4.79 1.62
CA TYR A 146 -12.47 4.01 0.42
C TYR A 146 -13.64 3.06 0.64
N TYR A 147 -13.75 2.42 1.81
CA TYR A 147 -14.89 1.57 2.14
C TYR A 147 -16.21 2.32 2.01
N TYR A 148 -16.33 3.49 2.62
CA TYR A 148 -17.54 4.31 2.53
C TYR A 148 -17.74 4.95 1.16
N ALA A 149 -16.66 5.36 0.48
CA ALA A 149 -16.73 5.89 -0.87
C ALA A 149 -17.27 4.85 -1.86
N PHE A 150 -16.78 3.61 -1.80
CA PHE A 150 -17.28 2.52 -2.65
C PHE A 150 -18.71 2.14 -2.29
N ARG A 151 -19.09 2.15 -1.00
CA ARG A 151 -20.48 1.96 -0.57
C ARG A 151 -21.40 3.05 -1.13
N ALA A 152 -20.94 4.31 -1.17
CA ALA A 152 -21.69 5.42 -1.74
C ALA A 152 -21.79 5.32 -3.27
N LEU A 153 -20.68 5.01 -3.96
CA LEU A 153 -20.65 4.83 -5.41
C LEU A 153 -21.50 3.65 -5.87
N ARG A 154 -21.50 2.54 -5.13
CA ARG A 154 -22.37 1.38 -5.37
C ARG A 154 -23.84 1.77 -5.43
N LYS A 155 -24.28 2.65 -4.52
CA LYS A 155 -25.66 3.19 -4.51
C LYS A 155 -25.93 4.16 -5.66
N LYS A 156 -24.92 4.90 -6.13
CA LYS A 156 -25.04 5.90 -7.20
C LYS A 156 -24.96 5.31 -8.61
N ALA A 157 -24.17 4.25 -8.81
CA ALA A 157 -23.84 3.72 -10.13
C ALA A 157 -23.59 2.20 -10.08
N ALA A 158 -24.36 1.45 -10.88
CA ALA A 158 -24.24 -0.01 -10.97
C ALA A 158 -22.86 -0.51 -11.46
N ASN A 159 -22.09 0.32 -12.19
CA ASN A 159 -20.80 -0.06 -12.78
C ASN A 159 -19.57 0.51 -12.03
N TRP A 160 -19.73 0.88 -10.76
CA TRP A 160 -18.64 1.45 -9.94
C TRP A 160 -17.40 0.55 -9.90
N ASP A 161 -17.61 -0.76 -9.84
CA ASP A 161 -16.56 -1.77 -9.70
C ASP A 161 -15.77 -1.95 -11.01
N ILE A 162 -16.46 -1.86 -12.16
CA ILE A 162 -15.86 -1.81 -13.50
C ILE A 162 -14.97 -0.58 -13.62
N LYS A 163 -15.44 0.60 -13.20
CA LYS A 163 -14.66 1.84 -13.23
C LYS A 163 -13.43 1.76 -12.36
N LEU A 164 -13.56 1.22 -11.14
CA LEU A 164 -12.43 0.99 -10.23
C LEU A 164 -11.34 0.12 -10.89
N GLN A 165 -11.72 -1.03 -11.46
CA GLN A 165 -10.77 -1.91 -12.15
C GLN A 165 -10.09 -1.22 -13.33
N ASN A 166 -10.84 -0.43 -14.11
CA ASN A 166 -10.29 0.29 -15.25
C ASN A 166 -9.27 1.34 -14.77
N TYR A 167 -9.57 2.10 -13.71
CA TYR A 167 -8.64 3.11 -13.20
C TYR A 167 -7.39 2.51 -12.59
N ILE A 168 -7.49 1.42 -11.83
CA ILE A 168 -6.30 0.67 -11.37
C ILE A 168 -5.47 0.22 -12.59
N THR A 169 -6.12 -0.33 -13.61
CA THR A 169 -5.43 -0.79 -14.83
C THR A 169 -4.76 0.36 -15.57
N TYR A 170 -5.43 1.51 -15.71
CA TYR A 170 -4.85 2.69 -16.36
C TYR A 170 -3.67 3.25 -15.58
N SER A 171 -3.73 3.28 -14.25
CA SER A 171 -2.56 3.62 -13.42
C SER A 171 -1.39 2.69 -13.68
N MET A 172 -1.65 1.38 -13.78
CA MET A 172 -0.63 0.38 -14.08
C MET A 172 -0.08 0.52 -15.51
N ILE A 173 -0.89 0.90 -16.49
CA ILE A 173 -0.40 1.22 -17.85
C ILE A 173 0.57 2.41 -17.80
N VAL A 174 0.26 3.46 -17.02
CA VAL A 174 1.17 4.62 -16.88
C VAL A 174 2.51 4.17 -16.28
N ILE A 175 2.49 3.36 -15.21
CA ILE A 175 3.73 2.80 -14.62
C ILE A 175 4.49 1.98 -15.65
N GLY A 176 3.82 1.04 -16.32
CA GLY A 176 4.44 0.17 -17.31
C GLY A 176 5.04 0.93 -18.48
N ALA A 177 4.36 1.99 -18.96
CA ALA A 177 4.85 2.84 -20.03
C ALA A 177 6.13 3.56 -19.63
N VAL A 178 6.15 4.18 -18.43
CA VAL A 178 7.35 4.84 -17.92
C VAL A 178 8.52 3.86 -17.79
N MET A 179 8.27 2.67 -17.23
CA MET A 179 9.29 1.64 -17.07
C MET A 179 9.89 1.25 -18.41
N ILE A 180 9.05 0.94 -19.40
CA ILE A 180 9.48 0.56 -20.75
C ILE A 180 10.25 1.70 -21.43
N ILE A 181 9.72 2.93 -21.40
CA ILE A 181 10.37 4.09 -22.01
C ILE A 181 11.75 4.29 -21.39
N ALA A 182 11.86 4.26 -20.06
CA ALA A 182 13.11 4.42 -19.36
C ALA A 182 14.13 3.31 -19.68
N SER A 183 13.68 2.07 -19.90
CA SER A 183 14.55 0.98 -20.38
C SER A 183 15.06 1.25 -21.79
N LEU A 184 14.16 1.64 -22.71
CA LEU A 184 14.49 1.87 -24.12
C LEU A 184 15.43 3.06 -24.31
N THR A 185 15.26 4.13 -23.52
CA THR A 185 16.11 5.32 -23.57
C THR A 185 17.39 5.19 -22.75
N GLY A 186 17.54 4.12 -21.97
CA GLY A 186 18.66 3.95 -21.05
C GLY A 186 18.70 4.99 -19.91
N THR A 187 17.57 5.65 -19.62
CA THR A 187 17.46 6.70 -18.58
C THR A 187 16.84 6.18 -17.29
N GLY A 188 16.66 4.87 -17.17
CA GLY A 188 16.17 4.22 -15.96
C GLY A 188 17.12 4.38 -14.78
N ILE A 189 16.58 4.81 -13.65
CA ILE A 189 17.29 4.91 -12.38
C ILE A 189 17.56 3.49 -11.89
N LYS A 190 18.81 3.18 -11.53
CA LYS A 190 19.21 1.86 -11.04
C LYS A 190 18.47 1.53 -9.74
N SER A 191 18.00 0.30 -9.61
CA SER A 191 17.33 -0.18 -8.38
C SER A 191 18.31 -0.55 -7.28
N TYR A 192 19.57 -0.78 -7.62
CA TYR A 192 20.64 -1.15 -6.70
C TYR A 192 21.89 -0.33 -7.01
N GLU A 193 22.62 0.08 -5.97
CA GLU A 193 23.86 0.85 -6.10
C GLU A 193 25.09 -0.05 -6.36
N SER A 194 25.00 -1.34 -6.07
CA SER A 194 26.11 -2.31 -6.13
C SER A 194 26.07 -3.18 -7.40
N ILE A 195 26.69 -4.36 -7.35
CA ILE A 195 26.80 -5.34 -8.46
C ILE A 195 25.41 -5.79 -8.97
N LYS A 196 24.36 -5.71 -8.15
CA LYS A 196 23.00 -6.14 -8.51
C LYS A 196 22.44 -5.34 -9.70
N LYS A 197 21.70 -6.03 -10.57
CA LYS A 197 21.06 -5.49 -11.78
C LYS A 197 19.61 -5.14 -11.55
N GLY A 198 19.10 -4.16 -12.29
CA GLY A 198 17.69 -3.77 -12.29
C GLY A 198 17.52 -2.26 -12.28
N HIS A 199 16.35 -1.79 -12.70
CA HIS A 199 16.02 -0.37 -12.70
C HIS A 199 14.56 -0.14 -12.31
N GLN A 200 14.28 1.02 -11.73
CA GLN A 200 12.98 1.45 -11.21
C GLN A 200 12.34 2.54 -12.10
N GLY A 201 12.71 2.55 -13.38
CA GLY A 201 12.25 3.56 -14.34
C GLY A 201 12.64 4.97 -13.88
N TRP A 202 11.69 5.90 -13.85
CA TRP A 202 11.88 7.24 -13.28
C TRP A 202 11.28 7.39 -11.89
N PHE A 203 10.99 6.29 -11.19
CA PHE A 203 10.44 6.31 -9.84
C PHE A 203 11.56 6.29 -8.80
N PHE A 204 11.27 6.80 -7.60
CA PHE A 204 12.26 6.91 -6.51
C PHE A 204 12.40 5.62 -5.68
N ALA A 205 11.28 4.97 -5.33
CA ALA A 205 11.26 3.87 -4.38
C ALA A 205 10.93 2.53 -5.05
N GLY A 206 11.95 1.77 -5.45
CA GLY A 206 11.82 0.54 -6.24
C GLY A 206 11.08 -0.58 -5.52
N ASN A 207 11.29 -0.74 -4.20
CA ASN A 207 10.57 -1.73 -3.40
C ASN A 207 9.08 -1.39 -3.30
N GLU A 208 8.75 -0.11 -3.05
CA GLU A 208 7.36 0.36 -3.01
C GLU A 208 6.69 0.20 -4.39
N LEU A 209 7.39 0.54 -5.48
CA LEU A 209 6.90 0.35 -6.84
C LEU A 209 6.63 -1.12 -7.17
N GLY A 210 7.56 -2.01 -6.79
CA GLY A 210 7.41 -3.46 -6.96
C GLY A 210 6.20 -3.99 -6.20
N ALA A 211 5.99 -3.52 -4.97
CA ALA A 211 4.82 -3.86 -4.18
C ALA A 211 3.51 -3.37 -4.82
N ILE A 212 3.45 -2.11 -5.27
CA ILE A 212 2.28 -1.54 -5.95
C ILE A 212 1.88 -2.39 -7.15
N MET A 213 2.85 -2.69 -8.02
CA MET A 213 2.62 -3.51 -9.21
C MET A 213 2.20 -4.94 -8.86
N ALA A 214 2.80 -5.55 -7.83
CA ALA A 214 2.41 -6.89 -7.35
C ALA A 214 0.97 -6.94 -6.82
N ILE A 215 0.55 -5.93 -6.04
CA ILE A 215 -0.82 -5.83 -5.48
C ILE A 215 -1.84 -5.64 -6.60
N CYS A 216 -1.51 -4.85 -7.62
CA CYS A 216 -2.43 -4.47 -8.69
C CYS A 216 -2.47 -5.47 -9.85
N LEU A 217 -1.41 -6.28 -10.05
CA LEU A 217 -1.35 -7.27 -11.13
C LEU A 217 -2.58 -8.20 -11.21
N PRO A 218 -3.14 -8.73 -10.10
CA PRO A 218 -4.38 -9.51 -10.16
C PRO A 218 -5.56 -8.75 -10.77
N VAL A 219 -5.69 -7.44 -10.51
CA VAL A 219 -6.75 -6.60 -11.08
C VAL A 219 -6.51 -6.37 -12.58
N VAL A 220 -5.27 -6.16 -12.98
CA VAL A 220 -4.88 -5.99 -14.39
C VAL A 220 -5.14 -7.29 -15.17
N VAL A 221 -4.81 -8.44 -14.59
CA VAL A 221 -5.14 -9.76 -15.17
C VAL A 221 -6.65 -9.96 -15.23
N TYR A 222 -7.39 -9.65 -14.16
CA TYR A 222 -8.85 -9.74 -14.19
C TYR A 222 -9.48 -8.85 -15.27
N TYR A 223 -8.95 -7.63 -15.44
CA TYR A 223 -9.35 -6.73 -16.53
C TYR A 223 -9.13 -7.37 -17.90
N ALA A 224 -7.98 -8.03 -18.13
CA ALA A 224 -7.72 -8.75 -19.37
C ALA A 224 -8.70 -9.92 -19.57
N LEU A 225 -8.87 -10.77 -18.56
CA LEU A 225 -9.78 -11.91 -18.58
C LEU A 225 -11.22 -11.50 -18.93
N ARG A 226 -11.72 -10.45 -18.29
CA ARG A 226 -13.08 -9.95 -18.48
C ARG A 226 -13.32 -9.46 -19.91
N ASN A 227 -12.35 -8.76 -20.49
CA ASN A 227 -12.52 -8.06 -21.76
C ASN A 227 -12.13 -8.91 -22.99
N THR A 228 -11.30 -9.95 -22.83
CA THR A 228 -10.95 -10.85 -23.94
C THR A 228 -12.09 -11.83 -24.23
N LYS A 229 -12.85 -11.57 -25.30
CA LYS A 229 -13.95 -12.44 -25.77
C LYS A 229 -13.61 -13.28 -27.00
N SER A 230 -12.55 -12.90 -27.72
CA SER A 230 -12.02 -13.57 -28.91
C SER A 230 -10.55 -13.23 -29.12
N TRP A 231 -9.89 -13.87 -30.10
CA TRP A 231 -8.53 -13.52 -30.53
C TRP A 231 -8.38 -12.06 -30.98
N LYS A 232 -9.41 -11.44 -31.55
CA LYS A 232 -9.38 -10.02 -31.96
C LYS A 232 -9.30 -9.06 -30.75
N THR A 233 -9.68 -9.54 -29.58
CA THR A 233 -9.67 -8.80 -28.31
C THR A 233 -8.55 -9.26 -27.37
N SER A 234 -7.52 -9.93 -27.89
CA SER A 234 -6.35 -10.35 -27.10
C SER A 234 -5.51 -9.17 -26.61
N TYR A 235 -5.60 -8.00 -27.27
CA TYR A 235 -4.88 -6.79 -26.92
C TYR A 235 -5.15 -6.28 -25.50
N TYR A 236 -6.23 -6.70 -24.84
CA TYR A 236 -6.47 -6.41 -23.43
C TYR A 236 -5.43 -7.02 -22.48
N TRP A 237 -4.57 -7.92 -22.95
CA TRP A 237 -3.42 -8.45 -22.22
C TRP A 237 -2.16 -7.58 -22.31
N ILE A 238 -2.14 -6.53 -23.15
CA ILE A 238 -0.99 -5.60 -23.25
C ILE A 238 -0.61 -5.02 -21.87
N PRO A 239 -1.55 -4.53 -21.04
CA PRO A 239 -1.21 -4.04 -19.70
C PRO A 239 -0.57 -5.11 -18.80
N VAL A 240 -0.97 -6.38 -18.92
CA VAL A 240 -0.37 -7.49 -18.17
C VAL A 240 1.09 -7.66 -18.57
N VAL A 241 1.38 -7.67 -19.87
CA VAL A 241 2.75 -7.80 -20.40
C VAL A 241 3.62 -6.62 -19.96
N MET A 242 3.09 -5.39 -19.99
CA MET A 242 3.81 -4.19 -19.54
C MET A 242 4.20 -4.28 -18.05
N ILE A 243 3.29 -4.76 -17.20
CA ILE A 243 3.57 -4.93 -15.77
C ILE A 243 4.50 -6.11 -15.50
N MET A 244 4.36 -7.23 -16.23
CA MET A 244 5.31 -8.34 -16.14
C MET A 244 6.72 -7.88 -16.48
N PHE A 245 6.89 -7.14 -17.58
CA PHE A 245 8.16 -6.53 -17.94
C PHE A 245 8.70 -5.66 -16.80
N SER A 246 7.88 -4.75 -16.27
CA SER A 246 8.26 -3.81 -15.22
C SER A 246 8.69 -4.51 -13.92
N LEU A 247 7.98 -5.54 -13.50
CA LEU A 247 8.30 -6.35 -12.32
C LEU A 247 9.60 -7.14 -12.49
N LEU A 248 9.88 -7.65 -13.70
CA LEU A 248 11.15 -8.32 -14.01
C LEU A 248 12.32 -7.33 -14.10
N ALA A 249 12.08 -6.15 -14.69
CA ALA A 249 13.07 -5.09 -14.86
C ALA A 249 13.58 -4.52 -13.52
N LEU A 250 12.73 -4.48 -12.50
CA LEU A 250 13.12 -4.12 -11.13
C LEU A 250 14.17 -5.07 -10.53
N GLY A 251 14.18 -6.35 -10.94
CA GLY A 251 15.14 -7.32 -10.41
C GLY A 251 14.89 -7.75 -8.96
N THR A 252 13.64 -7.71 -8.50
CA THR A 252 13.25 -8.13 -7.13
C THR A 252 12.60 -9.52 -7.10
N LYS A 253 12.85 -10.28 -6.03
CA LYS A 253 12.19 -11.58 -5.78
C LYS A 253 10.66 -11.44 -5.62
N VAL A 254 10.23 -10.32 -5.03
CA VAL A 254 8.81 -9.97 -4.86
C VAL A 254 8.10 -9.87 -6.21
N GLY A 255 8.68 -9.15 -7.17
CA GLY A 255 8.10 -8.99 -8.49
C GLY A 255 7.97 -10.32 -9.24
N TRP A 256 9.02 -11.14 -9.19
CA TRP A 256 9.02 -12.48 -9.78
C TRP A 256 7.92 -13.38 -9.17
N GLY A 257 7.86 -13.44 -7.83
CA GLY A 257 6.87 -14.26 -7.12
C GLY A 257 5.43 -13.81 -7.39
N ALA A 258 5.18 -12.51 -7.48
CA ALA A 258 3.87 -11.97 -7.82
C ALA A 258 3.42 -12.41 -9.23
N ILE A 259 4.29 -12.35 -10.24
CA ILE A 259 3.94 -12.82 -11.60
C ILE A 259 3.55 -14.30 -11.56
N ALA A 260 4.40 -15.14 -10.96
CA ALA A 260 4.18 -16.58 -10.89
C ALA A 260 2.84 -16.92 -10.21
N ILE A 261 2.60 -16.36 -9.02
CA ILE A 261 1.40 -16.61 -8.22
C ILE A 261 0.16 -16.13 -8.96
N VAL A 262 0.15 -14.91 -9.50
CA VAL A 262 -1.05 -14.34 -10.12
C VAL A 262 -1.41 -15.05 -11.43
N LEU A 263 -0.44 -15.36 -12.29
CA LEU A 263 -0.70 -16.10 -13.51
C LEU A 263 -1.18 -17.54 -13.21
N ALA A 264 -0.60 -18.21 -12.22
CA ALA A 264 -1.04 -19.54 -11.80
C ALA A 264 -2.48 -19.52 -11.23
N VAL A 265 -2.77 -18.61 -10.29
CA VAL A 265 -4.12 -18.47 -9.69
C VAL A 265 -5.15 -18.10 -10.76
N SER A 266 -4.84 -17.15 -11.64
CA SER A 266 -5.76 -16.75 -12.72
C SER A 266 -6.00 -17.86 -13.74
N LEU A 267 -4.98 -18.66 -14.07
CA LEU A 267 -5.12 -19.82 -14.96
C LEU A 267 -6.03 -20.86 -14.32
N GLY A 268 -5.78 -21.23 -13.07
CA GLY A 268 -6.61 -22.17 -12.31
C GLY A 268 -8.06 -21.72 -12.22
N MET A 269 -8.30 -20.46 -11.83
CA MET A 269 -9.66 -19.90 -11.75
C MET A 269 -10.36 -19.85 -13.12
N SER A 270 -9.64 -19.48 -14.18
CA SER A 270 -10.22 -19.43 -15.54
C SER A 270 -10.63 -20.83 -16.01
N ILE A 271 -9.83 -21.86 -15.72
CA ILE A 271 -10.17 -23.26 -16.01
C ILE A 271 -11.40 -23.69 -15.22
N ILE A 272 -11.44 -23.42 -13.91
CA ILE A 272 -12.59 -23.74 -13.06
C ILE A 272 -13.86 -23.08 -13.60
N GLU A 273 -13.83 -21.79 -13.95
CA GLU A 273 -15.03 -21.10 -14.47
C GLU A 273 -15.41 -21.52 -15.89
N LEU A 274 -14.45 -21.96 -16.71
CA LEU A 274 -14.75 -22.55 -18.02
C LEU A 274 -15.58 -23.83 -17.87
N PHE A 275 -15.21 -24.72 -16.94
CA PHE A 275 -15.88 -26.01 -16.76
C PHE A 275 -17.12 -25.91 -15.87
N TRP A 276 -17.03 -25.22 -14.74
CA TRP A 276 -18.11 -25.16 -13.75
C TRP A 276 -19.18 -24.14 -14.12
N LYS A 277 -18.79 -22.96 -14.61
CA LYS A 277 -19.72 -21.88 -14.99
C LYS A 277 -19.97 -21.79 -16.50
N LYS A 278 -19.42 -22.72 -17.29
CA LYS A 278 -19.58 -22.85 -18.75
C LYS A 278 -19.27 -21.55 -19.53
N GLN A 279 -18.36 -20.72 -19.02
CA GLN A 279 -17.99 -19.44 -19.65
C GLN A 279 -17.03 -19.64 -20.84
N LYS A 280 -17.57 -20.05 -21.99
CA LYS A 280 -16.79 -20.44 -23.19
C LYS A 280 -15.79 -19.39 -23.71
N HIS A 281 -16.01 -18.11 -23.44
CA HIS A 281 -15.10 -17.05 -23.88
C HIS A 281 -13.75 -17.08 -23.16
N LEU A 282 -13.66 -17.68 -21.96
CA LEU A 282 -12.41 -17.76 -21.19
C LEU A 282 -11.34 -18.63 -21.87
N LYS A 283 -11.70 -19.49 -22.84
CA LYS A 283 -10.75 -20.36 -23.55
C LYS A 283 -9.60 -19.57 -24.20
N TYR A 284 -9.88 -18.38 -24.72
CA TYR A 284 -8.85 -17.52 -25.35
C TYR A 284 -7.87 -17.01 -24.29
N SER A 285 -8.42 -16.50 -23.19
CA SER A 285 -7.66 -16.01 -22.05
C SER A 285 -6.81 -17.10 -21.39
N ILE A 286 -7.32 -18.33 -21.29
CA ILE A 286 -6.58 -19.49 -20.77
C ILE A 286 -5.33 -19.77 -21.60
N VAL A 287 -5.47 -19.80 -22.94
CA VAL A 287 -4.32 -20.03 -23.83
C VAL A 287 -3.30 -18.91 -23.70
N ILE A 288 -3.72 -17.64 -23.72
CA ILE A 288 -2.82 -16.50 -23.57
C ILE A 288 -2.08 -16.55 -22.22
N ASN A 289 -2.81 -16.81 -21.13
CA ASN A 289 -2.24 -16.91 -19.78
C ASN A 289 -1.22 -18.05 -19.67
N ALA A 290 -1.55 -19.24 -20.18
CA ALA A 290 -0.64 -20.39 -20.19
C ALA A 290 0.64 -20.10 -21.00
N VAL A 291 0.52 -19.42 -22.14
CA VAL A 291 1.66 -18.98 -22.95
C VAL A 291 2.50 -17.96 -22.20
N LEU A 292 1.89 -16.96 -21.56
CA LEU A 292 2.62 -15.96 -20.76
C LEU A 292 3.36 -16.60 -19.58
N LEU A 293 2.75 -17.57 -18.91
CA LEU A 293 3.38 -18.32 -17.82
C LEU A 293 4.57 -19.15 -18.31
N ALA A 294 4.43 -19.84 -19.45
CA ALA A 294 5.51 -20.60 -20.07
C ALA A 294 6.68 -19.70 -20.53
N ILE A 295 6.37 -18.54 -21.12
CA ILE A 295 7.37 -17.54 -21.50
C ILE A 295 8.08 -17.03 -20.25
N PHE A 296 7.33 -16.66 -19.20
CA PHE A 296 7.88 -16.17 -17.94
C PHE A 296 8.91 -17.12 -17.33
N PHE A 297 8.60 -18.42 -17.23
CA PHE A 297 9.55 -19.40 -16.71
C PHE A 297 10.75 -19.61 -17.65
N SER A 298 10.52 -19.63 -18.96
CA SER A 298 11.58 -19.80 -19.97
C SER A 298 12.61 -18.66 -19.93
N ILE A 299 12.15 -17.42 -19.78
CA ILE A 299 13.02 -16.24 -19.74
C ILE A 299 13.62 -15.98 -18.36
N SER A 300 13.08 -16.60 -17.30
CA SER A 300 13.41 -16.29 -15.90
C SER A 300 14.92 -16.30 -15.62
N GLN A 301 15.65 -17.26 -16.19
CA GLN A 301 17.12 -17.38 -16.05
C GLN A 301 17.91 -16.19 -16.62
N TYR A 302 17.32 -15.43 -17.55
CA TYR A 302 17.95 -14.27 -18.17
C TYR A 302 17.53 -12.94 -17.50
N THR A 303 16.69 -12.99 -16.47
CA THR A 303 16.17 -11.79 -15.82
C THR A 303 17.13 -11.25 -14.75
N PRO A 304 17.07 -9.94 -14.42
CA PRO A 304 17.87 -9.36 -13.35
C PRO A 304 17.67 -10.06 -11.99
N VAL A 305 16.47 -10.60 -11.72
CA VAL A 305 16.17 -11.32 -10.47
C VAL A 305 17.05 -12.55 -10.29
N TYR A 306 17.26 -13.32 -11.37
CA TYR A 306 18.09 -14.52 -11.34
C TYR A 306 19.56 -14.16 -11.05
N PHE A 307 20.10 -13.16 -11.77
CA PHE A 307 21.44 -12.65 -11.52
C PHE A 307 21.60 -12.15 -10.07
N ASN A 308 20.64 -11.36 -9.58
CA ASN A 308 20.68 -10.81 -8.22
C ASN A 308 20.62 -11.91 -7.16
N THR A 309 19.88 -12.99 -7.43
CA THR A 309 19.80 -14.14 -6.54
C THR A 309 21.12 -14.89 -6.49
N ASN A 310 21.76 -15.12 -7.64
CA ASN A 310 23.07 -15.78 -7.69
C ASN A 310 24.17 -14.95 -7.02
N VAL A 311 24.20 -13.63 -7.26
CA VAL A 311 25.12 -12.73 -6.55
C VAL A 311 24.89 -12.79 -5.05
N HIS A 312 23.63 -12.79 -4.60
CA HIS A 312 23.31 -12.88 -3.18
C HIS A 312 23.65 -14.24 -2.58
N LEU A 313 23.50 -15.34 -3.34
CA LEU A 313 23.92 -16.69 -2.94
C LEU A 313 25.44 -16.78 -2.76
N GLY A 314 26.21 -16.16 -3.66
CA GLY A 314 27.67 -16.10 -3.53
C GLY A 314 28.18 -15.32 -2.32
N TRP A 315 27.31 -14.56 -1.64
CA TRP A 315 27.64 -13.85 -0.40
C TRP A 315 27.25 -14.63 0.87
N VAL A 316 26.53 -15.74 0.74
CA VAL A 316 26.10 -16.56 1.87
C VAL A 316 27.31 -17.30 2.42
N GLY A 317 27.66 -17.04 3.68
CA GLY A 317 28.82 -17.66 4.34
C GLY A 317 30.16 -16.93 4.15
N VAL A 318 30.19 -15.79 3.44
CA VAL A 318 31.42 -15.00 3.23
C VAL A 318 31.39 -13.74 4.10
N ASP A 319 32.41 -13.57 4.94
CA ASP A 319 32.63 -12.33 5.68
C ASP A 319 32.94 -11.19 4.70
N LYS A 320 32.21 -10.07 4.80
CA LYS A 320 32.24 -8.98 3.80
C LYS A 320 33.63 -8.36 3.58
N GLU A 321 34.56 -8.54 4.50
CA GLU A 321 35.93 -8.00 4.42
C GLU A 321 36.88 -8.82 3.52
N LYS A 322 36.51 -10.04 3.10
CA LYS A 322 37.38 -10.92 2.28
C LYS A 322 37.08 -10.91 0.77
N ILE A 323 36.17 -10.06 0.31
CA ILE A 323 35.60 -10.12 -1.06
C ILE A 323 36.54 -9.56 -2.14
N GLU A 324 37.65 -8.91 -1.81
CA GLU A 324 38.56 -8.37 -2.83
C GLU A 324 39.49 -9.40 -3.48
N GLU A 325 39.67 -10.61 -2.93
CA GLU A 325 40.55 -11.62 -3.53
C GLU A 325 39.99 -13.05 -3.43
N ASN A 326 39.51 -13.54 -4.58
CA ASN A 326 39.28 -14.94 -4.97
C ASN A 326 37.87 -15.55 -4.90
N GLU A 327 37.61 -16.34 -5.95
CA GLU A 327 36.45 -17.20 -6.18
C GLU A 327 36.32 -18.26 -5.08
N VAL A 328 35.12 -18.41 -4.50
CA VAL A 328 34.81 -19.42 -3.49
C VAL A 328 33.73 -20.36 -4.01
N ALA A 329 34.00 -21.66 -3.89
CA ALA A 329 33.10 -22.76 -4.25
C ALA A 329 31.97 -22.92 -3.23
N ILE A 330 30.80 -23.29 -3.75
CA ILE A 330 29.54 -23.47 -3.01
C ILE A 330 29.50 -24.89 -2.45
N ASP A 331 29.42 -25.05 -1.13
CA ASP A 331 28.82 -26.23 -0.50
C ASP A 331 28.18 -25.90 0.86
N ASP A 332 27.07 -26.59 1.11
CA ASP A 332 26.15 -26.57 2.27
C ASP A 332 25.47 -25.25 2.64
N ILE A 333 24.27 -25.06 2.07
CA ILE A 333 23.32 -24.04 2.49
C ILE A 333 22.70 -24.47 3.83
N SER A 334 23.16 -23.87 4.93
CA SER A 334 22.49 -24.01 6.24
C SER A 334 21.08 -23.40 6.20
N GLU A 335 20.17 -23.86 7.07
CA GLU A 335 18.80 -23.35 7.17
C GLU A 335 18.78 -21.84 7.44
N GLU A 336 19.74 -21.35 8.24
CA GLU A 336 19.98 -19.92 8.54
C GLU A 336 20.47 -19.13 7.31
N GLY A 337 21.28 -19.75 6.44
CA GLY A 337 21.68 -19.21 5.15
C GLY A 337 20.48 -19.06 4.19
N MET A 338 19.56 -20.03 4.18
CA MET A 338 18.34 -20.00 3.35
C MET A 338 17.41 -18.85 3.74
N THR A 339 17.20 -18.61 5.03
CA THR A 339 16.41 -17.46 5.52
C THR A 339 17.08 -16.12 5.18
N ASN A 340 18.41 -16.01 5.29
CA ASN A 340 19.15 -14.81 4.89
C ASN A 340 19.08 -14.54 3.37
N ILE A 341 19.03 -15.59 2.55
CA ILE A 341 18.79 -15.48 1.12
C ILE A 341 17.39 -14.91 0.86
N MET A 342 16.38 -15.34 1.61
CA MET A 342 15.00 -14.87 1.45
C MET A 342 14.82 -13.41 1.91
N LEU A 343 15.50 -13.00 2.99
CA LEU A 343 15.25 -11.72 3.68
C LEU A 343 16.26 -10.60 3.38
N SER A 344 17.23 -10.81 2.49
CA SER A 344 18.16 -9.77 1.99
C SER A 344 18.94 -8.99 3.08
N GLY A 345 19.33 -9.65 4.17
CA GLY A 345 20.15 -9.04 5.25
C GLY A 345 19.35 -8.32 6.35
N ARG A 346 18.01 -8.33 6.28
CA ARG A 346 17.10 -7.76 7.30
C ARG A 346 17.17 -8.46 8.66
N GLU A 347 17.77 -9.64 8.72
CA GLU A 347 17.96 -10.38 9.96
C GLU A 347 18.89 -9.66 10.93
N LYS A 348 19.93 -8.97 10.43
CA LYS A 348 20.83 -8.18 11.27
C LYS A 348 20.09 -7.02 11.95
N PHE A 349 19.24 -6.32 11.19
CA PHE A 349 18.41 -5.25 11.75
C PHE A 349 17.36 -5.79 12.71
N LEU A 350 16.77 -6.96 12.42
CA LEU A 350 15.86 -7.63 13.33
C LEU A 350 16.54 -8.05 14.64
N ALA A 351 17.75 -8.60 14.57
CA ALA A 351 18.53 -9.00 15.75
C ALA A 351 18.85 -7.79 16.65
N MET A 352 19.30 -6.68 16.05
CA MET A 352 19.50 -5.41 16.74
C MET A 352 18.22 -4.93 17.45
N HIS A 353 17.06 -4.99 16.79
CA HIS A 353 15.80 -4.56 17.43
C HIS A 353 15.37 -5.49 18.57
N LYS A 354 15.72 -6.79 18.51
CA LYS A 354 15.48 -7.71 19.63
C LYS A 354 16.31 -7.35 20.85
N GLU A 355 17.56 -6.93 20.64
CA GLU A 355 18.46 -6.47 21.71
C GLU A 355 17.92 -5.18 22.33
N TYR A 356 17.61 -4.16 21.51
CA TYR A 356 16.95 -2.95 21.99
C TYR A 356 15.69 -3.24 22.79
N TYR A 357 14.87 -4.18 22.31
CA TYR A 357 13.64 -4.56 22.99
C TYR A 357 13.90 -5.29 24.31
N ALA A 358 14.95 -6.12 24.40
CA ALA A 358 15.29 -6.83 25.63
C ALA A 358 15.66 -5.85 26.76
N GLU A 359 16.47 -4.85 26.43
CA GLU A 359 16.97 -3.83 27.36
C GLU A 359 15.95 -2.71 27.64
N ALA A 360 14.97 -2.52 26.76
CA ALA A 360 13.98 -1.46 26.89
C ALA A 360 13.16 -1.53 28.19
N PRO A 361 12.83 -0.37 28.79
CA PRO A 361 11.92 -0.30 29.92
C PRO A 361 10.54 -0.84 29.56
N THR A 362 9.81 -1.32 30.57
CA THR A 362 8.46 -1.89 30.40
C THR A 362 7.50 -0.94 29.68
N SER A 363 7.66 0.38 29.86
CA SER A 363 6.84 1.37 29.16
C SER A 363 7.02 1.29 27.63
N GLN A 364 8.25 1.18 27.12
CA GLN A 364 8.53 1.00 25.69
C GLN A 364 8.14 -0.39 25.18
N LYS A 365 8.20 -1.43 26.00
CA LYS A 365 7.70 -2.76 25.60
C LYS A 365 6.21 -2.75 25.30
N LEU A 366 5.43 -1.95 26.04
CA LEU A 366 3.99 -1.80 25.88
C LEU A 366 3.59 -0.73 24.86
N LEU A 367 4.24 0.44 24.91
CA LEU A 367 3.89 1.65 24.12
C LEU A 367 4.76 1.82 22.87
N GLY A 368 5.83 1.05 22.72
CA GLY A 368 6.77 1.06 21.61
C GLY A 368 8.03 1.89 21.87
N MET A 369 9.13 1.46 21.26
CA MET A 369 10.43 2.15 21.27
C MET A 369 10.49 3.31 20.26
N GLY A 370 9.40 3.57 19.54
CA GLY A 370 9.35 4.59 18.49
C GLY A 370 10.12 4.19 17.22
N TYR A 371 10.20 5.12 16.28
CA TYR A 371 10.86 4.96 14.99
C TYR A 371 12.30 4.44 15.15
N ALA A 372 12.61 3.33 14.45
CA ALA A 372 13.93 2.69 14.41
C ALA A 372 14.48 2.19 15.77
N GLY A 373 13.61 2.01 16.77
CA GLY A 373 14.04 1.52 18.09
C GLY A 373 14.94 2.50 18.85
N ASN A 374 15.68 2.00 19.84
CA ASN A 374 16.62 2.77 20.66
C ASN A 374 18.01 2.81 20.00
N TYR A 375 18.09 3.37 18.80
CA TYR A 375 19.37 3.53 18.08
C TYR A 375 20.26 4.57 18.75
N GLU A 376 21.59 4.38 18.75
CA GLU A 376 22.54 5.34 19.32
C GLU A 376 23.03 6.38 18.29
N GLU A 377 23.45 5.92 17.11
CA GLU A 377 24.01 6.79 16.06
C GLU A 377 23.08 6.90 14.85
N GLU A 378 22.86 5.79 14.14
CA GLU A 378 22.07 5.75 12.91
C GLU A 378 20.73 5.03 13.09
N ALA A 379 19.64 5.75 12.81
CA ALA A 379 18.29 5.19 12.77
C ALA A 379 18.13 4.22 11.59
N LYS A 380 18.07 2.91 11.87
CA LYS A 380 17.78 1.86 10.88
C LYS A 380 16.54 1.10 11.29
N VAL A 381 15.62 0.87 10.35
CA VAL A 381 14.41 0.05 10.57
C VAL A 381 14.69 -1.40 10.18
N VAL A 382 13.82 -2.32 10.59
CA VAL A 382 13.94 -3.75 10.24
C VAL A 382 13.65 -3.99 8.76
N GLU A 383 12.84 -3.10 8.14
CA GLU A 383 12.29 -3.24 6.79
C GLU A 383 11.33 -4.44 6.65
N ARG A 384 10.58 -4.72 7.72
CA ARG A 384 9.52 -5.73 7.74
C ARG A 384 8.36 -5.16 8.54
N ASP A 385 7.28 -4.81 7.86
CA ASP A 385 6.24 -3.94 8.42
C ASP A 385 5.64 -4.46 9.74
N PHE A 386 5.45 -5.77 9.89
CA PHE A 386 4.93 -6.33 11.15
C PHE A 386 5.92 -6.19 12.32
N HIS A 387 7.22 -6.36 12.05
CA HIS A 387 8.25 -6.19 13.06
C HIS A 387 8.45 -4.70 13.36
N ASP A 388 8.49 -3.86 12.34
CA ASP A 388 8.57 -2.41 12.49
C ASP A 388 7.38 -1.86 13.27
N LEU A 389 6.16 -2.36 13.01
CA LEU A 389 4.96 -2.05 13.78
C LEU A 389 5.10 -2.47 15.25
N PHE A 390 5.53 -3.71 15.50
CA PHE A 390 5.67 -4.24 16.85
C PHE A 390 6.71 -3.48 17.67
N TYR A 391 7.90 -3.26 17.13
CA TYR A 391 8.96 -2.58 17.87
C TYR A 391 8.72 -1.07 18.00
N SER A 392 8.16 -0.42 16.97
CA SER A 392 7.90 1.02 17.02
C SER A 392 6.76 1.38 17.98
N PHE A 393 5.73 0.52 18.10
CA PHE A 393 4.50 0.85 18.84
C PHE A 393 4.16 -0.14 19.96
N GLY A 394 5.03 -1.11 20.23
CA GLY A 394 4.88 -2.05 21.34
C GLY A 394 3.72 -3.01 21.17
N SER A 395 3.51 -3.86 22.17
CA SER A 395 2.45 -4.87 22.12
C SER A 395 1.05 -4.27 22.04
N ILE A 396 0.79 -3.15 22.74
CA ILE A 396 -0.53 -2.51 22.74
C ILE A 396 -0.81 -1.88 21.37
N GLY A 397 0.15 -1.12 20.83
CA GLY A 397 0.00 -0.48 19.53
C GLY A 397 -0.13 -1.49 18.39
N PHE A 398 0.63 -2.59 18.47
CA PHE A 398 0.53 -3.70 17.51
C PHE A 398 -0.88 -4.30 17.47
N VAL A 399 -1.44 -4.66 18.64
CA VAL A 399 -2.80 -5.22 18.72
C VAL A 399 -3.83 -4.18 18.27
N LEU A 400 -3.73 -2.95 18.78
CA LEU A 400 -4.67 -1.88 18.47
C LEU A 400 -4.73 -1.58 16.97
N PHE A 401 -3.58 -1.48 16.31
CA PHE A 401 -3.50 -1.23 14.87
C PHE A 401 -4.03 -2.40 14.05
N LEU A 402 -3.67 -3.65 14.37
CA LEU A 402 -4.07 -4.82 13.60
C LEU A 402 -5.54 -5.23 13.82
N LEU A 403 -6.14 -4.85 14.96
CA LEU A 403 -7.50 -5.22 15.34
C LEU A 403 -8.55 -5.02 14.22
N PRO A 404 -8.72 -3.83 13.60
CA PRO A 404 -9.71 -3.68 12.53
C PRO A 404 -9.42 -4.58 11.32
N TYR A 405 -8.15 -4.80 10.97
CA TYR A 405 -7.78 -5.64 9.83
C TYR A 405 -8.08 -7.12 10.10
N VAL A 406 -7.81 -7.60 11.32
CA VAL A 406 -8.17 -8.97 11.74
C VAL A 406 -9.68 -9.15 11.75
N VAL A 407 -10.44 -8.19 12.30
CA VAL A 407 -11.91 -8.24 12.31
C VAL A 407 -12.46 -8.27 10.87
N ILE A 408 -11.93 -7.44 9.98
CA ILE A 408 -12.33 -7.44 8.56
C ILE A 408 -11.96 -8.76 7.88
N ALA A 409 -10.76 -9.29 8.12
CA ALA A 409 -10.31 -10.56 7.54
C ALA A 409 -11.21 -11.73 7.98
N LEU A 410 -11.54 -11.81 9.27
CA LEU A 410 -12.48 -12.81 9.81
C LEU A 410 -13.87 -12.64 9.21
N TRP A 411 -14.37 -11.40 9.09
CA TRP A 411 -15.67 -11.14 8.47
C TRP A 411 -15.70 -11.55 6.99
N LEU A 412 -14.64 -11.24 6.23
CA LEU A 412 -14.49 -11.67 4.84
C LEU A 412 -14.47 -13.19 4.73
N LEU A 413 -13.66 -13.87 5.56
CA LEU A 413 -13.55 -15.32 5.56
C LEU A 413 -14.89 -16.01 5.89
N VAL A 414 -15.56 -15.60 6.96
CA VAL A 414 -16.86 -16.16 7.36
C VAL A 414 -17.91 -15.92 6.28
N THR A 415 -17.92 -14.73 5.67
CA THR A 415 -18.89 -14.41 4.60
C THR A 415 -18.59 -15.22 3.33
N PHE A 416 -17.32 -15.38 2.96
CA PHE A 416 -16.89 -16.22 1.85
C PHE A 416 -17.31 -17.67 2.04
N LEU A 417 -17.11 -18.24 3.22
CA LEU A 417 -17.50 -19.63 3.50
C LEU A 417 -19.03 -19.82 3.48
N ARG A 418 -19.79 -18.84 3.96
CA ARG A 418 -21.27 -18.90 3.95
C ARG A 418 -21.87 -18.75 2.55
N HIS A 419 -21.29 -17.90 1.72
CA HIS A 419 -21.75 -17.61 0.35
C HIS A 419 -20.75 -18.12 -0.70
N PHE A 420 -20.17 -19.31 -0.47
CA PHE A 420 -19.05 -19.81 -1.26
C PHE A 420 -19.36 -19.89 -2.75
N LEU A 421 -20.52 -20.41 -3.14
CA LEU A 421 -20.87 -20.59 -4.56
C LEU A 421 -20.99 -19.25 -5.33
N GLU A 422 -21.40 -18.18 -4.65
CA GLU A 422 -21.53 -16.84 -5.23
C GLU A 422 -20.18 -16.12 -5.25
N LEU A 423 -19.44 -16.21 -4.15
CA LEU A 423 -18.21 -15.46 -3.94
C LEU A 423 -16.97 -16.14 -4.53
N PHE A 424 -17.00 -17.45 -4.76
CA PHE A 424 -15.94 -18.20 -5.43
C PHE A 424 -15.99 -17.96 -6.95
N ASN A 425 -15.40 -16.85 -7.36
CA ASN A 425 -15.34 -16.42 -8.75
C ASN A 425 -14.00 -15.74 -9.05
N THR A 426 -13.64 -15.66 -10.34
CA THR A 426 -12.34 -15.13 -10.77
C THR A 426 -12.09 -13.70 -10.26
N LYS A 427 -13.14 -12.86 -10.22
CA LYS A 427 -13.06 -11.48 -9.71
C LYS A 427 -12.57 -11.46 -8.25
N ASN A 428 -13.30 -12.13 -7.37
CA ASN A 428 -13.04 -12.09 -5.93
C ASN A 428 -11.74 -12.82 -5.56
N ILE A 429 -11.42 -13.93 -6.22
CA ILE A 429 -10.18 -14.67 -5.95
C ILE A 429 -8.96 -13.88 -6.39
N LEU A 430 -8.99 -13.20 -7.56
CA LEU A 430 -7.88 -12.36 -7.98
C LEU A 430 -7.72 -11.14 -7.07
N ILE A 431 -8.79 -10.43 -6.72
CA ILE A 431 -8.70 -9.30 -5.78
C ILE A 431 -8.18 -9.78 -4.41
N GLY A 432 -8.68 -10.92 -3.92
CA GLY A 432 -8.20 -11.56 -2.70
C GLY A 432 -6.71 -11.91 -2.74
N SER A 433 -6.24 -12.44 -3.88
CA SER A 433 -4.82 -12.76 -4.06
C SER A 433 -3.94 -11.50 -3.99
N GLY A 434 -4.42 -10.34 -4.44
CA GLY A 434 -3.72 -9.06 -4.29
C GLY A 434 -3.57 -8.64 -2.82
N VAL A 435 -4.59 -8.86 -1.99
CA VAL A 435 -4.52 -8.61 -0.54
C VAL A 435 -3.54 -9.57 0.13
N VAL A 436 -3.60 -10.87 -0.22
CA VAL A 436 -2.67 -11.88 0.32
C VAL A 436 -1.23 -11.57 -0.08
N LEU A 437 -0.99 -11.17 -1.34
CA LEU A 437 0.32 -10.73 -1.80
C LEU A 437 0.80 -9.50 -1.03
N ALA A 438 -0.05 -8.49 -0.82
CA ALA A 438 0.31 -7.32 -0.02
C ALA A 438 0.76 -7.71 1.39
N LEU A 439 0.02 -8.58 2.08
CA LEU A 439 0.35 -9.03 3.42
C LEU A 439 1.62 -9.90 3.45
N GLY A 440 1.81 -10.75 2.44
CA GLY A 440 3.03 -11.54 2.26
C GLY A 440 4.26 -10.65 2.03
N ILE A 441 4.12 -9.59 1.24
CA ILE A 441 5.19 -8.60 1.01
C ILE A 441 5.45 -7.82 2.30
N ALA A 442 4.42 -7.34 3.00
CA ALA A 442 4.57 -6.67 4.29
C ALA A 442 5.34 -7.52 5.31
N TYR A 443 5.12 -8.83 5.30
CA TYR A 443 5.80 -9.78 6.18
C TYR A 443 7.25 -10.09 5.78
N THR A 444 7.54 -10.19 4.49
CA THR A 444 8.85 -10.66 3.98
C THR A 444 9.79 -9.53 3.58
N ALA A 445 9.28 -8.53 2.86
CA ALA A 445 10.06 -7.44 2.28
C ALA A 445 9.72 -6.05 2.83
N GLY A 446 8.62 -5.91 3.57
CA GLY A 446 8.13 -4.64 4.11
C GLY A 446 7.62 -3.69 3.03
N HIS A 447 7.58 -2.40 3.35
CA HIS A 447 7.20 -1.31 2.46
C HIS A 447 5.74 -1.35 1.99
N ILE A 448 4.82 -1.81 2.84
CA ILE A 448 3.38 -1.77 2.62
C ILE A 448 2.73 -0.83 3.63
N PHE A 449 2.74 -1.16 4.92
CA PHE A 449 2.03 -0.39 5.97
C PHE A 449 2.64 1.00 6.17
N PHE A 450 3.97 1.11 6.10
CA PHE A 450 4.72 2.36 6.29
C PHE A 450 5.06 3.08 4.98
N ALA A 451 4.50 2.63 3.86
CA ALA A 451 4.69 3.21 2.54
C ALA A 451 3.35 3.70 1.98
N PRO A 452 2.99 4.99 2.15
CA PRO A 452 1.71 5.53 1.70
C PRO A 452 1.38 5.26 0.22
N ALA A 453 2.39 5.15 -0.64
CA ALA A 453 2.23 4.81 -2.06
C ALA A 453 1.69 3.39 -2.27
N ALA A 454 2.15 2.42 -1.49
CA ALA A 454 1.72 1.02 -1.56
C ALA A 454 0.47 0.75 -0.70
N SER A 455 0.42 1.35 0.50
CA SER A 455 -0.65 1.15 1.48
C SER A 455 -2.03 1.56 0.95
N ILE A 456 -2.09 2.57 0.07
CA ILE A 456 -3.34 3.02 -0.54
C ILE A 456 -3.96 1.90 -1.39
N TYR A 457 -3.15 1.13 -2.13
CA TYR A 457 -3.65 0.02 -2.95
C TYR A 457 -4.10 -1.14 -2.08
N LEU A 458 -3.41 -1.45 -0.98
CA LEU A 458 -3.91 -2.42 0.00
C LEU A 458 -5.27 -1.99 0.57
N ALA A 459 -5.40 -0.72 0.98
CA ALA A 459 -6.65 -0.16 1.47
C ALA A 459 -7.79 -0.25 0.44
N ILE A 460 -7.51 0.08 -0.84
CA ILE A 460 -8.46 -0.05 -1.95
C ILE A 460 -8.89 -1.51 -2.13
N MET A 461 -7.96 -2.46 -2.14
CA MET A 461 -8.25 -3.87 -2.38
C MET A 461 -9.10 -4.50 -1.27
N ILE A 462 -8.81 -4.18 0.00
CA ILE A 462 -9.62 -4.60 1.14
C ILE A 462 -11.02 -3.97 1.05
N ALA A 463 -11.10 -2.64 0.85
CA ALA A 463 -12.38 -1.94 0.71
C ALA A 463 -13.21 -2.48 -0.46
N TYR A 464 -12.54 -2.89 -1.55
CA TYR A 464 -13.18 -3.48 -2.71
C TYR A 464 -13.82 -4.84 -2.39
N LEU A 465 -13.08 -5.75 -1.75
CA LEU A 465 -13.62 -7.04 -1.30
C LEU A 465 -14.78 -6.85 -0.32
N MET A 466 -14.64 -5.92 0.62
CA MET A 466 -15.70 -5.65 1.60
C MET A 466 -17.01 -5.26 0.93
N ASN A 467 -16.96 -4.39 -0.09
CA ASN A 467 -18.15 -3.95 -0.80
C ASN A 467 -18.73 -5.05 -1.70
N ASN A 468 -17.90 -5.86 -2.37
CA ASN A 468 -18.38 -7.01 -3.16
C ASN A 468 -19.06 -8.08 -2.27
N PHE A 469 -18.52 -8.34 -1.07
CA PHE A 469 -19.07 -9.36 -0.18
C PHE A 469 -20.32 -8.87 0.55
N ALA A 470 -20.39 -7.56 0.85
CA ALA A 470 -21.60 -6.95 1.37
C ALA A 470 -22.75 -7.04 0.36
N GLU A 471 -22.46 -6.88 -0.94
CA GLU A 471 -23.44 -7.05 -2.01
C GLU A 471 -24.01 -8.46 -2.08
N ALA A 472 -23.18 -9.50 -1.94
CA ALA A 472 -23.65 -10.89 -1.93
C ALA A 472 -24.54 -11.24 -0.71
N ARG A 473 -24.42 -10.52 0.41
CA ARG A 473 -25.33 -10.70 1.57
C ARG A 473 -26.71 -10.07 1.39
N GLU A 474 -26.84 -9.14 0.44
CA GLU A 474 -28.12 -8.47 0.14
C GLU A 474 -28.95 -9.27 -0.89
N ILE A 475 -28.36 -10.30 -1.49
CA ILE A 475 -29.01 -11.28 -2.39
C ILE A 475 -29.46 -12.47 -1.54
#